data_AF-A0AAN8WWG7-F1
#
_entry.id   AF-A0AAN8WWG7-F1
#
_cell.length_a   1.000
_cell.length_b   1.000
_cell.length_c   1.000
_cell.angle_alpha   90.00
_cell.angle_beta   90.00
_cell.angle_gamma   90.00
#
_symmetry.space_group_name_H-M   'P 1'
#
loop_
_entity.id
_entity.type
_entity.pdbx_description
1 polymer ?
#
loop_
_entity_poly.entity_id
_entity_poly.type
_entity_poly.pdbx_seq_one_letter_code
_entity_poly.pdbx_strand_id
1 'polypeptide(L)' 'MGFANPNQINGGIHLRLYSRAFIVDDTQRRFVFVSVDCGMVGQLIKMKVKSLRCSPSHYKNTFDVFITRK' A
#
# COMPACT_ATOMS: atom_id res chain seq x y z
N MET A 1 -11.40 0.74 10.99
CA MET A 1 -10.83 2.08 11.28
C MET A 1 -11.59 3.11 10.47
N GLY A 2 -12.37 3.98 11.11
CA GLY A 2 -13.18 4.98 10.39
C GLY A 2 -14.33 5.54 11.21
N PHE A 3 -15.11 4.69 11.89
CA PHE A 3 -16.29 5.11 12.65
C PHE A 3 -16.01 5.78 14.01
N ALA A 4 -14.74 5.84 14.43
CA ALA A 4 -14.32 6.42 15.72
C ALA A 4 -15.08 5.89 16.96
N ASN A 5 -15.60 4.67 16.91
CA ASN A 5 -16.33 4.04 18.00
C ASN A 5 -15.43 3.04 18.76
N PRO A 6 -15.17 3.22 20.07
CA PRO A 6 -14.32 2.31 20.85
C PRO A 6 -14.97 0.93 21.09
N ASN A 7 -16.29 0.83 21.07
CA ASN A 7 -17.00 -0.44 21.26
C ASN A 7 -16.97 -1.32 20.00
N GLN A 8 -16.53 -0.77 18.86
CA GLN A 8 -16.46 -1.52 17.60
C GLN A 8 -15.15 -2.32 17.52
N ILE A 9 -15.16 -3.48 18.17
CA ILE A 9 -14.10 -4.49 18.08
C ILE A 9 -14.40 -5.52 16.97
N ASN A 10 -13.36 -6.22 16.50
CA ASN A 10 -13.48 -7.23 15.46
C ASN A 10 -14.16 -8.51 15.99
N GLY A 11 -15.31 -8.87 15.42
CA GLY A 11 -16.06 -10.09 15.79
C GLY A 11 -15.82 -11.32 14.91
N GLY A 12 -14.94 -11.23 13.91
CA GLY A 12 -14.69 -12.29 12.93
C GLY A 12 -14.14 -11.75 11.61
N ILE A 13 -14.03 -12.62 10.59
CA ILE A 13 -13.54 -12.26 9.25
C ILE A 13 -14.60 -12.67 8.22
N HIS A 14 -15.27 -11.70 7.61
CA HIS A 14 -16.15 -11.95 6.47
C HIS A 14 -15.37 -12.13 5.17
N LEU A 15 -14.41 -11.25 4.91
CA LEU A 15 -13.52 -11.28 3.75
C LEU A 15 -12.12 -10.85 4.16
N ARG A 16 -11.11 -11.33 3.45
CA ARG A 16 -9.72 -10.88 3.61
C ARG A 16 -9.54 -9.50 2.97
N LEU A 17 -8.60 -8.74 3.52
CA LEU A 17 -8.14 -7.49 2.94
C LEU A 17 -7.00 -7.80 1.96
N TYR A 18 -7.05 -7.23 0.76
CA TYR A 18 -6.04 -7.46 -0.26
C TYR A 18 -5.33 -6.17 -0.64
N SER A 19 -4.08 -6.29 -1.09
CA SER A 19 -3.36 -5.27 -1.81
C SER A 19 -3.25 -5.68 -3.28
N ARG A 20 -3.69 -4.80 -4.18
CA ARG A 20 -3.70 -5.03 -5.63
C ARG A 20 -2.77 -4.04 -6.28
N ALA A 21 -1.69 -4.53 -6.87
CA ALA A 21 -0.65 -3.72 -7.48
C ALA A 21 -0.76 -3.78 -9.02
N PHE A 22 -0.69 -2.61 -9.64
CA PHE A 22 -0.68 -2.40 -11.08
C PHE A 22 0.65 -1.76 -11.42
N ILE A 23 1.44 -2.46 -12.22
CA ILE A 23 2.78 -2.02 -12.61
C ILE A 23 2.68 -1.59 -14.08
N VAL A 24 3.08 -0.35 -14.34
CA VAL A 24 3.19 0.21 -15.69
C VAL A 24 4.66 0.49 -15.93
N ASP A 25 5.22 -0.05 -17.01
CA ASP A 25 6.63 0.08 -17.35
C ASP A 25 6.76 0.56 -18.80
N ASP A 26 7.49 1.66 -18.98
CA ASP A 26 7.79 2.26 -20.29
C ASP A 26 9.29 2.16 -20.62
N THR A 27 9.98 1.16 -20.07
CA THR A 27 11.43 0.87 -20.22
C THR A 27 12.37 1.92 -19.58
N GLN A 28 12.01 3.21 -19.63
CA GLN A 28 12.73 4.32 -18.98
C GLN A 28 12.15 4.66 -17.62
N ARG A 29 10.83 4.56 -17.46
CA ARG A 29 10.11 4.88 -16.22
C ARG A 29 9.17 3.75 -15.87
N ARG A 30 9.14 3.39 -14.59
CA ARG A 30 8.18 2.42 -14.08
C ARG A 30 7.42 3.01 -12.91
N PHE A 31 6.11 2.90 -13.02
CA PHE A 31 5.13 3.41 -12.07
C PHE A 31 4.40 2.23 -11.43
N VAL A 32 4.14 2.34 -10.13
CA VAL A 32 3.39 1.30 -9.42
C VAL A 32 2.22 1.94 -8.68
N PHE A 33 1.02 1.56 -9.09
CA PHE A 33 -0.21 1.90 -8.39
C PHE A 33 -0.65 0.72 -7.53
N VAL A 34 -0.86 0.95 -6.24
CA VAL A 34 -1.31 -0.07 -5.30
C VAL A 34 -2.62 0.36 -4.66
N SER A 35 -3.68 -0.36 -4.97
CA SER A 35 -4.97 -0.23 -4.29
C SER A 35 -5.01 -1.19 -3.11
N VAL A 36 -5.22 -0.66 -1.89
CA VAL A 36 -5.28 -1.46 -0.67
C VAL A 36 -6.67 -1.35 -0.04
N ASP A 37 -7.21 -2.49 0.36
CA ASP A 37 -8.48 -2.56 1.11
C ASP A 37 -8.22 -2.11 2.57
N CYS A 38 -8.25 -0.79 2.81
CA CYS A 38 -8.04 -0.19 4.13
C CYS A 38 -8.79 1.14 4.25
N GLY A 39 -9.10 1.57 5.48
CA GLY A 39 -9.83 2.84 5.69
C GLY A 39 -9.02 4.07 5.26
N MET A 40 -7.72 4.07 5.54
CA MET A 40 -6.78 5.11 5.13
C MET A 40 -5.37 4.54 5.07
N VAL A 41 -4.55 5.06 4.15
CA VAL A 41 -3.12 4.73 4.07
C VAL A 41 -2.33 5.74 4.90
N GLY A 42 -1.84 5.32 6.06
CA GLY A 42 -1.02 6.16 6.94
C GLY A 42 0.32 6.55 6.31
N GLN A 43 0.82 7.75 6.63
CA GLN A 43 2.09 8.25 6.10
C GLN A 43 3.28 7.36 6.45
N LEU A 44 3.29 6.79 7.67
CA LEU A 44 4.33 5.86 8.11
C LEU A 44 4.42 4.63 7.19
N ILE A 45 3.27 4.08 6.77
CA ILE A 45 3.23 2.94 5.85
C ILE A 45 3.83 3.34 4.50
N LYS A 46 3.47 4.51 3.97
CA LYS A 46 4.05 5.03 2.71
C LYS A 46 5.58 5.17 2.81
N MET A 47 6.09 5.75 3.89
CA MET A 47 7.54 5.90 4.07
C MET A 47 8.24 4.56 4.24
N LYS A 48 7.67 3.63 5.01
CA LYS A 48 8.28 2.32 5.25
C LYS A 48 8.30 1.47 3.98
N VAL A 49 7.24 1.51 3.16
CA VAL A 49 7.20 0.79 1.88
C VAL A 49 8.21 1.36 0.88
N LYS A 50 8.36 2.69 0.81
CA LYS A 50 9.43 3.32 0.02
C LYS A 50 10.81 2.89 0.50
N SER A 51 11.07 2.96 1.81
CA SER A 51 12.35 2.58 2.41
C SER A 51 12.72 1.10 2.20
N LEU A 52 11.76 0.18 2.36
CA LEU A 52 11.97 -1.25 2.14
C LEU A 52 12.39 -1.57 0.70
N ARG A 53 11.82 -0.87 -0.28
CA ARG A 53 12.17 -1.07 -1.69
C ARG A 53 13.49 -0.41 -2.09
N CYS A 54 13.85 0.72 -1.46
CA CYS A 54 15.12 1.39 -1.69
C CYS A 54 16.34 0.67 -1.07
N SER A 55 16.13 -0.44 -0.35
CA SER A 55 17.24 -1.29 0.10
C SER A 55 17.94 -1.94 -1.10
N PRO A 56 19.29 -1.96 -1.15
CA PRO A 56 20.06 -2.46 -2.29
C PRO A 56 19.83 -3.95 -2.61
N SER A 57 19.16 -4.68 -1.71
CA SER A 57 18.89 -6.11 -1.84
C SER A 57 17.72 -6.48 -2.76
N HIS A 58 16.75 -5.59 -3.04
CA HIS A 58 15.52 -6.02 -3.72
C HIS A 58 15.15 -5.32 -5.03
N TYR A 59 15.30 -4.01 -5.26
CA TYR A 59 15.10 -3.40 -6.59
C TYR A 59 15.78 -2.01 -6.66
N LYS A 60 16.75 -1.83 -7.56
CA LYS A 60 17.57 -0.59 -7.67
C LYS A 60 16.85 0.63 -8.28
N ASN A 61 15.66 0.44 -8.85
CA ASN A 61 14.99 1.50 -9.61
C ASN A 61 13.97 2.22 -8.73
N THR A 62 14.14 3.54 -8.62
CA THR A 62 13.27 4.48 -7.91
C THR A 62 11.92 4.53 -8.61
N PHE A 63 11.00 3.62 -8.27
CA PHE A 63 9.64 3.63 -8.80
C PHE A 63 8.83 4.72 -8.09
N ASP A 64 8.05 5.46 -8.87
CA ASP A 64 6.99 6.28 -8.31
C ASP A 64 5.86 5.36 -7.84
N VAL A 65 5.84 5.12 -6.52
CA VAL A 65 4.85 4.26 -5.87
C VAL A 65 3.72 5.11 -5.32
N PHE A 66 2.52 4.87 -5.85
CA PHE A 66 1.28 5.45 -5.37
C PHE A 66 0.47 4.38 -4.65
N ILE A 67 0.15 4.63 -3.38
CA ILE A 67 -0.67 3.73 -2.56
C ILE A 67 -1.97 4.47 -2.25
N THR A 68 -3.09 3.90 -2.67
CA THR A 68 -4.43 4.46 -2.48
C THR A 68 -5.33 3.49 -1.74
N ARG A 69 -6.37 4.05 -1.11
CA ARG A 69 -7.53 3.27 -0.69
C ARG A 69 -8.42 3.03 -1.91
N LYS A 70 -9.13 1.90 -1.91
CA LYS A 70 -10.25 1.69 -2.81
C LYS A 70 -11.45 2.52 -2.36
#